data_AF-A0A246JJP7-F1
#
_entry.id   AF-A0A246JJP7-F1
#
_cell.length_a   1.000
_cell.length_b   1.000
_cell.length_c   1.000
_cell.angle_alpha   90.00
_cell.angle_beta   90.00
_cell.angle_gamma   90.00
#
_symmetry.space_group_name_H-M   'P 1'
#
loop_
_entity.id
_entity.type
_entity.pdbx_description
1 polymer ?
#
loop_
_entity_poly.entity_id
_entity_poly.type
_entity_poly.pdbx_seq_one_letter_code
_entity_poly.pdbx_strand_id
1 'polypeptide(L)'
;MRRNRALTEAIRMERFEELYLAVGAGRLSCSDAAMILGCSPRHFLRLRSRYDEDGFAGLRDRRVGQVSRQRAADAEVEELTQLYRDRYAGFNMRHFHELARRDHSLRRGYTWTRLALLSAGLVRPEAWWNAPSQAPAQADAGDDDPSGREHALPVWRGLCGPGGDAR
;
A
#
# COMPACT_ATOMS: atom_id res chain seq x y z
N MET A 1 3.23 2.98 2.22
CA MET A 1 3.12 3.45 3.63
C MET A 1 2.18 2.54 4.40
N ARG A 2 2.66 1.80 5.40
CA ARG A 2 1.72 1.22 6.39
C ARG A 2 1.18 2.40 7.19
N ARG A 3 -0.12 2.71 7.08
CA ARG A 3 -0.75 3.67 8.03
C ARG A 3 -0.40 3.20 9.43
N ASN A 4 0.06 4.12 10.29
CA ASN A 4 0.40 3.80 11.67
C ASN A 4 -0.88 3.39 12.41
N ARG A 5 -1.20 2.09 12.35
CA ARG A 5 -2.47 1.55 12.86
C ARG A 5 -2.60 1.80 14.36
N ALA A 6 -1.50 1.79 15.12
CA ALA A 6 -1.49 2.06 16.55
C ALA A 6 -1.90 3.51 16.86
N LEU A 7 -1.39 4.49 16.10
CA LEU A 7 -1.78 5.89 16.26
C LEU A 7 -3.26 6.12 15.88
N THR A 8 -3.70 5.56 14.75
CA THR A 8 -5.11 5.65 14.33
C THR A 8 -6.04 4.97 15.34
N GLU A 9 -5.60 3.87 15.93
CA GLU A 9 -6.32 3.14 16.97
C GLU A 9 -6.45 3.97 18.26
N ALA A 10 -5.35 4.55 18.75
CA ALA A 10 -5.36 5.38 19.95
C ALA A 10 -6.32 6.58 19.82
N ILE A 11 -6.23 7.32 18.72
CA ILE A 11 -7.12 8.45 18.43
C ILE A 11 -8.58 7.99 18.38
N ARG A 12 -8.86 6.85 17.73
CA ARG A 12 -10.21 6.29 17.65
C ARG A 12 -10.75 5.85 19.02
N MET A 13 -9.89 5.30 19.88
CA MET A 13 -10.27 4.86 21.24
C MET A 13 -10.61 6.04 22.14
N GLU A 14 -9.77 7.08 22.14
CA GLU A 14 -10.01 8.31 22.90
C GLU A 14 -11.34 8.95 22.49
N ARG A 15 -11.57 9.12 21.19
CA ARG A 15 -12.84 9.65 20.66
C ARG A 15 -14.02 8.75 20.96
N PHE A 16 -13.83 7.43 21.02
CA PHE A 16 -14.90 6.51 21.41
C PHE A 16 -15.29 6.67 22.89
N GLU A 17 -14.32 6.79 23.80
CA GLU A 17 -14.58 6.95 25.23
C GLU A 17 -15.35 8.25 25.53
N GLU A 18 -14.94 9.36 24.93
CA GLU A 18 -15.64 10.65 25.04
C GLU A 18 -17.13 10.51 24.66
N LEU A 19 -17.40 9.85 23.53
CA LEU A 19 -18.75 9.62 23.03
C LEU A 19 -19.53 8.62 23.88
N TYR A 20 -18.86 7.56 24.37
CA TYR A 20 -19.46 6.58 25.29
C TYR A 20 -19.95 7.27 26.57
N LEU A 21 -19.12 8.12 27.19
CA LEU A 21 -19.48 8.87 28.39
C LEU A 21 -20.61 9.87 28.12
N ALA A 22 -20.61 10.54 26.96
CA ALA A 22 -21.69 11.44 26.57
C ALA A 22 -23.04 10.70 26.38
N VAL A 23 -23.01 9.49 25.81
CA VAL A 23 -24.19 8.62 25.70
C VAL A 23 -24.66 8.16 27.08
N GLY A 24 -23.75 7.75 27.97
CA GLY A 24 -24.09 7.35 29.34
C GLY A 24 -24.70 8.49 30.17
N ALA A 25 -24.28 9.72 29.91
CA ALA A 25 -24.85 10.94 30.51
C ALA A 25 -26.16 11.40 29.83
N GLY A 26 -26.67 10.69 28.83
CA GLY A 26 -27.88 11.06 28.09
C GLY A 26 -27.74 12.30 27.20
N ARG A 27 -26.52 12.79 26.95
CA ARG A 27 -26.24 13.97 26.11
C ARG A 27 -26.26 13.65 24.62
N LEU A 28 -26.09 12.39 24.26
CA LEU A 28 -26.10 11.90 22.87
C LEU A 28 -26.85 10.58 22.79
N SER A 29 -27.51 10.33 21.65
CA SER A 29 -27.98 8.99 21.33
C SER A 29 -26.81 8.13 20.81
N CYS A 30 -26.94 6.80 20.87
CA CYS A 30 -25.95 5.90 20.25
C CYS A 30 -25.83 6.10 18.74
N SER A 31 -26.90 6.56 18.08
CA SER A 31 -26.90 6.83 16.64
C SER A 31 -26.05 8.06 16.32
N ASP A 32 -26.21 9.13 17.10
CA ASP A 32 -25.44 10.37 16.93
C ASP A 32 -23.96 10.14 17.22
N ALA A 33 -23.66 9.42 18.30
CA ALA A 33 -22.30 9.02 18.64
C ALA A 33 -21.65 8.19 17.53
N ALA A 34 -22.39 7.26 16.92
CA ALA A 34 -21.88 6.47 15.79
C ALA A 34 -21.55 7.34 14.57
N MET A 35 -22.42 8.31 14.27
CA MET A 35 -22.23 9.27 13.18
C MET A 35 -20.98 10.13 13.40
N ILE A 36 -20.78 10.67 14.61
CA ILE A 36 -19.59 11.46 14.97
C ILE A 36 -18.31 10.62 14.87
N LEU A 37 -18.37 9.35 15.27
CA LEU A 37 -17.25 8.42 15.16
C LEU A 37 -16.99 7.94 13.72
N GLY A 38 -17.87 8.27 12.77
CA GLY A 38 -17.77 7.86 11.36
C GLY A 38 -18.04 6.36 11.14
N CYS A 39 -18.92 5.76 11.93
CA CYS A 39 -19.27 4.34 11.83
C CYS A 39 -20.78 4.10 11.87
N SER A 40 -21.22 2.88 11.59
CA SER A 40 -22.65 2.54 11.68
C SER A 40 -23.10 2.40 13.15
N PRO A 41 -24.38 2.68 13.47
CA PRO A 41 -24.92 2.49 14.83
C PRO A 41 -24.69 1.08 15.39
N ARG A 42 -24.84 0.05 14.55
CA ARG A 42 -24.56 -1.35 14.93
C ARG A 42 -23.09 -1.55 15.31
N HIS A 43 -22.16 -0.89 14.62
CA HIS A 43 -20.74 -0.97 14.96
C HIS A 43 -20.46 -0.29 16.31
N PHE A 44 -21.04 0.90 16.53
CA PHE A 44 -20.91 1.60 17.80
C PHE A 44 -21.43 0.78 18.99
N LEU A 45 -22.61 0.17 18.86
CA LEU A 45 -23.16 -0.73 19.88
C LEU A 45 -22.24 -1.93 20.16
N ARG A 46 -21.62 -2.51 19.13
CA ARG A 46 -20.65 -3.60 19.31
C ARG A 46 -19.39 -3.15 20.04
N LEU A 47 -18.92 -1.92 19.77
CA LEU A 47 -17.79 -1.35 20.51
C LEU A 47 -18.18 -1.11 21.97
N ARG A 48 -19.40 -0.62 22.21
CA ARG A 48 -19.97 -0.45 23.55
C ARG A 48 -19.96 -1.75 24.34
N SER A 49 -20.57 -2.82 23.82
CA SER A 49 -20.59 -4.12 24.50
C SER A 49 -19.18 -4.64 24.83
N ARG A 50 -18.22 -4.49 23.91
CA ARG A 50 -16.83 -4.90 24.17
C ARG A 50 -16.14 -4.03 25.21
N TYR A 51 -16.44 -2.75 25.24
CA TYR A 51 -15.90 -1.84 26.25
C TYR A 51 -16.51 -2.10 27.63
N ASP A 52 -17.80 -2.45 27.68
CA ASP A 52 -18.46 -2.84 28.92
C ASP A 52 -17.88 -4.16 29.49
N GLU A 53 -17.49 -5.10 28.62
CA GLU A 53 -16.90 -6.40 29.01
C GLU A 53 -15.40 -6.31 29.36
N ASP A 54 -14.60 -5.70 28.47
CA ASP A 54 -13.13 -5.77 28.48
C ASP A 54 -12.46 -4.37 28.62
N GLY A 55 -13.23 -3.29 28.77
CA GLY A 55 -12.72 -1.92 28.76
C GLY A 55 -11.96 -1.58 27.47
N PHE A 56 -10.87 -0.83 27.59
CA PHE A 56 -10.01 -0.49 26.46
C PHE A 56 -9.41 -1.70 25.74
N ALA A 57 -9.19 -2.82 26.43
CA ALA A 57 -8.65 -4.02 25.81
C ALA A 57 -9.61 -4.59 24.75
N GLY A 58 -10.93 -4.45 24.96
CA GLY A 58 -11.98 -4.87 24.02
C GLY A 58 -12.01 -4.03 22.74
N LEU A 59 -11.49 -2.81 22.77
CA LEU A 59 -11.41 -1.91 21.62
C LEU A 59 -10.16 -2.12 20.76
N ARG A 60 -9.19 -2.90 21.26
CA ARG A 60 -7.89 -3.06 20.63
C ARG A 60 -7.95 -3.88 19.33
N ASP A 61 -7.36 -3.36 18.25
CA ASP A 61 -7.13 -4.14 17.03
C ASP A 61 -6.05 -5.19 17.33
N ARG A 62 -6.49 -6.44 17.46
CA ARG A 62 -5.63 -7.60 17.74
C ARG A 62 -4.57 -7.87 16.67
N ARG A 63 -4.62 -7.19 15.51
CA ARG A 63 -3.58 -7.25 14.48
C ARG A 63 -2.42 -6.29 14.74
N VAL A 64 -2.62 -5.26 15.57
CA VAL A 64 -1.58 -4.28 15.88
C VAL A 64 -0.53 -4.92 16.78
N GLY A 65 0.74 -4.84 16.34
CA GLY A 65 1.88 -5.48 17.01
C GLY A 65 2.10 -6.96 16.64
N GLN A 66 1.18 -7.59 15.91
CA GLN A 66 1.36 -8.97 15.46
C GLN A 66 2.11 -9.04 14.14
N VAL A 67 3.18 -9.83 14.12
CA VAL A 67 3.91 -10.13 12.88
C VAL A 67 3.07 -11.11 12.05
N SER A 68 2.91 -10.82 10.75
CA SER A 68 2.19 -11.73 9.86
C SER A 68 2.91 -13.08 9.78
N ARG A 69 2.16 -14.18 9.92
CA ARG A 69 2.70 -15.54 9.74
C ARG A 69 3.28 -15.78 8.34
N GLN A 70 2.86 -14.99 7.35
CA GLN A 70 3.36 -15.06 5.97
C GLN A 70 4.59 -14.17 5.73
N ARG A 71 5.06 -13.41 6.73
CA ARG A 71 6.27 -12.61 6.62
C ARG A 71 7.46 -13.56 6.44
N ALA A 72 8.35 -13.24 5.49
CA ALA A 72 9.63 -13.93 5.36
C ALA A 72 10.44 -13.80 6.65
N ALA A 73 11.25 -14.82 6.95
CA ALA A 73 12.17 -14.76 8.07
C ALA A 73 13.18 -13.62 7.86
N ASP A 74 13.63 -12.98 8.93
CA ASP A 74 14.57 -11.87 8.82
C ASP A 74 15.91 -12.33 8.21
N ALA A 75 16.34 -13.56 8.51
CA ALA A 75 17.51 -14.20 7.88
C ALA A 75 17.37 -14.35 6.36
N GLU A 76 16.19 -14.72 5.85
CA GLU A 76 15.95 -14.84 4.40
C GLU A 76 16.01 -13.48 3.69
N VAL A 77 15.54 -12.43 4.35
CA VAL A 77 15.67 -11.05 3.85
C VAL A 77 17.14 -10.62 3.85
N GLU A 78 17.86 -10.92 4.93
CA GLU A 78 19.28 -10.60 5.06
C GLU A 78 20.12 -11.28 3.97
N GLU A 79 19.95 -12.59 3.78
CA GLU A 79 20.60 -13.36 2.71
C GLU A 79 20.37 -12.74 1.32
N LEU A 80 19.12 -12.38 1.01
CA LEU A 80 18.79 -11.72 -0.26
C LEU A 80 19.51 -10.37 -0.39
N THR A 81 19.45 -9.54 0.65
CA THR A 81 20.05 -8.20 0.62
C THR A 81 21.57 -8.27 0.51
N GLN A 82 22.20 -9.22 1.18
CA GLN A 82 23.64 -9.44 1.13
C GLN A 82 24.06 -9.95 -0.25
N LEU A 83 23.32 -10.90 -0.82
CA LEU A 83 23.54 -11.38 -2.19
C LEU A 83 23.51 -10.23 -3.21
N TYR A 84 22.54 -9.32 -3.07
CA TYR A 84 22.46 -8.15 -3.93
C TYR A 84 23.68 -7.24 -3.75
N ARG A 85 24.07 -6.92 -2.51
CA ARG A 85 25.23 -6.05 -2.24
C ARG A 85 26.54 -6.62 -2.77
N ASP A 86 26.78 -7.91 -2.55
CA ASP A 86 28.09 -8.50 -2.78
C ASP A 86 28.33 -8.86 -4.25
N ARG A 87 27.29 -9.28 -4.97
CA ARG A 87 27.45 -9.84 -6.33
C ARG A 87 26.70 -9.08 -7.42
N TYR A 88 25.64 -8.36 -7.09
CA TYR A 88 24.71 -7.79 -8.08
C TYR A 88 24.40 -6.31 -7.82
N ALA A 89 25.29 -5.60 -7.15
CA ALA A 89 25.11 -4.18 -6.85
C ALA A 89 24.92 -3.39 -8.16
N GLY A 90 23.85 -2.61 -8.24
CA GLY A 90 23.52 -1.81 -9.42
C GLY A 90 22.79 -2.57 -10.55
N PHE A 91 22.53 -3.87 -10.41
CA PHE A 91 21.75 -4.61 -11.41
C PHE A 91 20.29 -4.16 -11.44
N ASN A 92 19.69 -4.24 -12.62
CA ASN A 92 18.24 -4.09 -12.78
C ASN A 92 17.51 -5.19 -12.00
N MET A 93 16.42 -4.82 -11.32
CA MET A 93 15.61 -5.72 -10.46
C MET A 93 15.16 -6.99 -11.18
N ARG A 94 14.74 -6.89 -12.46
CA ARG A 94 14.30 -8.04 -13.24
C ARG A 94 15.45 -9.03 -13.46
N HIS A 95 16.59 -8.50 -13.88
CA HIS A 95 17.76 -9.33 -14.18
C HIS A 95 18.33 -9.98 -12.91
N PHE A 96 18.39 -9.22 -11.81
CA PHE A 96 18.73 -9.77 -10.50
C PHE A 96 17.78 -10.89 -10.08
N HIS A 97 16.46 -10.71 -10.21
CA HIS A 97 15.49 -11.73 -9.81
C HIS A 97 15.63 -13.02 -10.62
N GLU A 98 15.85 -12.91 -11.94
CA GLU A 98 16.08 -14.05 -12.82
C GLU A 98 17.35 -14.83 -12.42
N LEU A 99 18.47 -14.13 -12.20
CA LEU A 99 19.74 -14.74 -11.77
C LEU A 99 19.66 -15.33 -10.36
N ALA A 100 19.03 -14.64 -9.41
CA ALA A 100 18.86 -15.12 -8.05
C ALA A 100 18.00 -16.39 -8.00
N ARG A 101 16.99 -16.51 -8.88
CA ARG A 101 16.20 -17.75 -9.01
C ARG A 101 17.00 -18.90 -9.61
N ARG A 102 17.81 -18.62 -10.63
CA ARG A 102 18.58 -19.63 -11.37
C ARG A 102 19.77 -20.16 -10.56
N ASP A 103 20.57 -19.25 -10.00
CA ASP A 103 21.89 -19.58 -9.47
C ASP A 103 21.90 -19.70 -7.94
N HIS A 104 20.94 -19.04 -7.27
CA HIS A 104 20.89 -18.95 -5.79
C HIS A 104 19.60 -19.52 -5.19
N SER A 105 18.84 -20.29 -5.98
CA SER A 105 17.63 -21.01 -5.53
C SER A 105 16.57 -20.13 -4.87
N LEU A 106 16.44 -18.85 -5.26
CA LEU A 106 15.44 -17.95 -4.71
C LEU A 106 14.02 -18.48 -4.94
N ARG A 107 13.29 -18.76 -3.86
CA ARG A 107 11.92 -19.31 -3.93
C ARG A 107 10.83 -18.25 -3.96
N ARG A 108 11.17 -17.01 -3.61
CA ARG A 108 10.21 -15.91 -3.48
C ARG A 108 9.91 -15.24 -4.83
N GLY A 109 8.70 -14.72 -4.95
CA GLY A 109 8.26 -14.01 -6.15
C GLY A 109 8.95 -12.66 -6.34
N TYR A 110 8.82 -12.11 -7.55
CA TYR A 110 9.42 -10.83 -7.94
C TYR A 110 9.00 -9.68 -7.03
N THR A 111 7.70 -9.56 -6.73
CA THR A 111 7.16 -8.49 -5.89
C THR A 111 7.76 -8.49 -4.50
N TRP A 112 7.92 -9.66 -3.88
CA TRP A 112 8.55 -9.77 -2.57
C TRP A 112 10.02 -9.32 -2.62
N THR A 113 10.76 -9.81 -3.61
CA THR A 113 12.18 -9.46 -3.84
C THR A 113 12.36 -7.96 -4.00
N ARG A 114 11.54 -7.35 -4.87
CA ARG A 114 11.52 -5.91 -5.10
C ARG A 114 11.23 -5.13 -3.82
N LEU A 115 10.20 -5.51 -3.08
CA LEU A 115 9.85 -4.83 -1.83
C LEU A 115 10.92 -4.99 -0.75
N ALA A 116 11.54 -6.16 -0.64
CA ALA A 116 12.63 -6.42 0.29
C ALA A 116 13.83 -5.50 0.01
N LEU A 117 14.31 -5.44 -1.23
CA LEU A 117 15.42 -4.58 -1.63
C LEU A 117 15.09 -3.08 -1.53
N LEU A 118 13.86 -2.67 -1.89
CA LEU A 118 13.40 -1.29 -1.69
C LEU A 118 13.38 -0.92 -0.20
N SER A 119 12.89 -1.82 0.66
CA SER A 119 12.84 -1.58 2.10
C SER A 119 14.22 -1.51 2.75
N ALA A 120 15.19 -2.23 2.18
CA ALA A 120 16.60 -2.18 2.56
C ALA A 120 17.35 -0.96 1.98
N GLY A 121 16.70 -0.13 1.16
CA GLY A 121 17.30 1.04 0.53
C GLY A 121 18.33 0.72 -0.56
N LEU A 122 18.41 -0.53 -1.02
CA LEU A 122 19.41 -0.99 -1.98
C LEU A 122 19.06 -0.67 -3.44
N VAL A 123 17.79 -0.43 -3.70
CA VAL A 123 17.29 -0.08 -5.03
C VAL A 123 16.40 1.15 -4.91
N ARG A 124 16.45 2.03 -5.91
CA ARG A 124 15.53 3.16 -5.98
C ARG A 124 14.19 2.71 -6.56
N PRO A 125 13.06 3.26 -6.09
CA PRO A 125 11.78 3.06 -6.77
C PRO A 125 11.93 3.55 -8.21
N GLU A 126 11.74 2.65 -9.17
CA GLU A 126 11.66 3.01 -10.57
C GLU A 126 10.43 3.92 -10.76
N ALA A 127 10.68 5.20 -11.02
CA ALA A 127 9.65 6.20 -11.24
C ALA A 127 9.17 6.11 -12.70
N TRP A 128 8.22 5.21 -12.97
CA TRP A 128 7.70 5.00 -14.32
C TRP A 128 6.81 6.15 -14.84
N TRP A 129 6.59 7.22 -14.05
CA TRP A 129 5.73 8.35 -14.45
C TRP A 129 6.48 9.58 -14.98
N ASN A 130 7.82 9.64 -14.96
CA ASN A 130 8.57 10.86 -15.30
C ASN A 130 10.02 10.64 -15.79
N ALA A 131 10.26 9.71 -16.72
CA ALA A 131 11.54 9.64 -17.42
C ALA A 131 11.29 9.65 -18.93
N PRO A 132 11.51 10.78 -19.64
CA PRO A 132 11.81 10.70 -21.05
C PRO A 132 13.10 9.88 -21.15
N SER A 133 13.04 8.73 -21.82
CA SER A 133 14.24 8.02 -22.22
C SER A 133 15.14 9.01 -22.95
N GLN A 134 16.37 9.20 -22.48
CA GLN A 134 17.39 9.87 -23.27
C GLN A 134 17.46 9.13 -24.61
N ALA A 135 16.87 9.72 -25.66
CA ALA A 135 17.11 9.29 -27.01
C ALA A 135 18.57 9.68 -27.31
N PRO A 136 19.43 8.76 -27.77
CA PRO A 136 20.75 9.16 -28.23
C PRO A 136 20.57 10.14 -29.40
N ALA A 137 21.27 11.27 -29.33
CA ALA A 137 21.44 12.16 -30.46
C ALA A 137 22.10 11.37 -31.60
N GLN A 138 21.31 10.97 -32.61
CA GLN A 138 21.85 10.57 -33.89
C GLN A 138 21.96 11.82 -34.75
N ALA A 139 23.22 12.22 -34.99
CA ALA A 139 23.59 13.11 -36.07
C ALA A 139 23.45 12.37 -37.42
N ASP A 140 23.00 13.14 -38.41
CA ASP A 140 23.19 13.02 -39.86
C ASP A 140 22.44 11.94 -40.67
N ALA A 141 21.37 12.40 -41.33
CA ALA A 141 21.05 12.28 -42.77
C ALA A 141 19.73 13.06 -42.99
N GLY A 142 19.64 14.14 -43.77
CA GLY A 142 19.91 14.19 -45.21
C GLY A 142 18.64 13.85 -45.99
N ASP A 143 17.84 14.88 -46.28
CA ASP A 143 16.82 15.06 -47.34
C ASP A 143 15.65 14.08 -47.60
N ASP A 144 14.47 14.70 -47.59
CA ASP A 144 13.31 14.62 -48.51
C ASP A 144 12.25 13.47 -48.55
N ASP A 145 11.02 13.99 -48.40
CA ASP A 145 9.71 13.66 -49.00
C ASP A 145 8.72 12.67 -48.33
N PRO A 146 7.43 13.06 -48.15
CA PRO A 146 6.45 12.38 -47.31
C PRO A 146 5.49 11.49 -48.12
N SER A 147 5.17 10.32 -47.58
CA SER A 147 3.98 9.60 -48.01
C SER A 147 3.41 8.77 -46.86
N GLY A 148 2.09 8.81 -46.76
CA GLY A 148 1.33 8.46 -45.57
C GLY A 148 1.39 7.00 -45.17
N ARG A 149 1.04 6.77 -43.90
CA ARG A 149 0.04 5.77 -43.50
C ARG A 149 -0.32 6.00 -42.04
N GLU A 150 -1.54 6.50 -41.86
CA GLU A 150 -2.27 6.50 -40.61
C GLU A 150 -2.45 5.05 -40.13
N HIS A 151 -1.98 4.74 -38.93
CA HIS A 151 -2.48 3.59 -38.18
C HIS A 151 -2.70 3.98 -36.71
N ALA A 152 -3.92 4.48 -36.50
CA ALA A 152 -4.81 4.25 -35.37
C ALA A 152 -4.19 3.72 -34.06
N LEU A 153 -4.13 4.60 -33.06
CA LEU A 153 -4.08 4.22 -31.65
C LEU A 153 -5.45 3.65 -31.22
N PRO A 154 -5.52 2.53 -30.47
CA PRO A 154 -6.79 2.08 -29.90
C PRO A 154 -7.17 2.95 -28.70
N VAL A 155 -8.28 3.66 -28.86
CA VAL A 155 -9.03 4.35 -27.80
C VAL A 155 -9.58 3.31 -26.82
N TRP A 156 -9.16 3.37 -25.55
CA TRP A 156 -9.93 2.80 -24.44
C TRP A 156 -10.51 3.95 -23.61
N ARG A 157 -11.78 4.26 -23.88
CA ARG A 157 -12.66 5.11 -23.05
C ARG A 157 -13.71 4.22 -22.38
N GLY A 158 -13.93 4.46 -21.09
CA GLY A 158 -15.06 3.95 -20.29
C GLY A 158 -14.64 2.76 -19.41
N LEU A 159 -14.89 2.72 -18.10
CA LEU A 159 -16.10 3.15 -17.40
C LEU A 159 -15.76 3.48 -15.92
N CYS A 160 -16.00 4.71 -15.51
CA CYS A 160 -16.31 5.08 -14.12
C CYS A 160 -17.28 6.25 -14.19
N GLY A 161 -18.58 5.95 -14.02
CA GLY A 161 -19.59 6.97 -13.76
C GLY A 161 -20.05 6.85 -12.31
N PRO A 162 -20.10 7.93 -11.53
CA PRO A 162 -21.06 8.08 -10.46
C PRO A 162 -22.29 8.81 -10.99
N GLY A 163 -23.45 8.23 -10.75
CA GLY A 163 -24.74 8.91 -10.85
C GLY A 163 -24.99 9.81 -9.64
N GLY A 164 -25.86 10.79 -9.85
CA GLY A 164 -26.44 11.70 -8.87
C GLY A 164 -26.32 13.14 -9.36
N ASP A 165 -27.32 14.01 -9.29
CA ASP A 165 -28.72 13.91 -8.91
C ASP A 165 -29.39 15.15 -9.51
N ALA A 166 -30.66 15.04 -9.89
CA ALA A 166 -31.57 16.17 -10.00
C ALA A 166 -33.01 15.66 -9.94
N ARG A 167 -33.56 15.54 -8.73
CA ARG A 167 -34.73 16.31 -8.29
C ARG A 167 -35.09 16.00 -6.84
#